data_AF-A0A3B9ML21-F1
#
_entry.id   AF-A0A3B9ML21-F1
#
_cell.length_a   1.000
_cell.length_b   1.000
_cell.length_c   1.000
_cell.angle_alpha   90.00
_cell.angle_beta   90.00
_cell.angle_gamma   90.00
#
_symmetry.space_group_name_H-M   'P 1'
#
loop_
_entity.id
_entity.type
_entity.pdbx_description
1 polymer ?
#
loop_
_entity_poly.entity_id
_entity_poly.type
_entity_poly.pdbx_seq_one_letter_code
_entity_poly.pdbx_strand_id
1 'polypeptide(L)'
;MKLILSRKGFDSSFGGCASPIFEDGSFVSLPIPEKSARMSFSDVGGNRRIEAVVEDLTEARKKPLKANDHVHLDPDLRIESRPRKPGWRPLFGQADAAQRHLDNHGVEVGDTFLFFGWFRRVENRDGGFRFKPGAPDIHMFFGWLEIGAIWRLWKDRLRIPNWASEHPHANADYPRNTIYVAAGSGTTYNGGTFHSYSDQLVLTEPGKSRSRWQLPKWFYPAVGKAALSYHGNVARWSLSENCADLQSVARGQEFVLDGNDYPEAVEWAKRLIAENG
;
A
#
# COMPACT_ATOMS: atom_id res chain seq x y z
N MET A 1 3.80 5.48 -18.93
CA MET A 1 3.79 5.33 -17.46
C MET A 1 2.35 5.35 -16.99
N LYS A 2 1.96 4.38 -16.16
CA LYS A 2 0.68 4.27 -15.48
C LYS A 2 0.88 4.50 -13.99
N LEU A 3 -0.16 5.01 -13.36
CA LEU A 3 -0.23 5.15 -11.91
C LEU A 3 -1.19 4.07 -11.37
N ILE A 4 -0.75 3.31 -10.40
CA ILE A 4 -1.53 2.23 -9.78
C ILE A 4 -1.76 2.55 -8.31
N LEU A 5 -3.02 2.78 -7.92
CA LEU A 5 -3.39 2.87 -6.51
C LEU A 5 -3.64 1.47 -5.97
N SER A 6 -2.76 1.00 -5.09
CA SER A 6 -2.75 -0.38 -4.61
C SER A 6 -3.14 -0.47 -3.14
N ARG A 7 -4.24 -1.16 -2.85
CA ARG A 7 -4.72 -1.35 -1.47
C ARG A 7 -3.95 -2.47 -0.80
N LYS A 8 -3.22 -2.16 0.28
CA LYS A 8 -2.40 -3.11 1.05
C LYS A 8 -2.43 -2.81 2.55
N GLY A 9 -1.90 -3.75 3.34
CA GLY A 9 -1.86 -3.67 4.80
C GLY A 9 -3.12 -4.23 5.47
N PHE A 10 -3.28 -3.92 6.76
CA PHE A 10 -4.46 -4.34 7.52
C PHE A 10 -5.77 -3.80 6.94
N ASP A 11 -6.80 -4.65 6.96
CA ASP A 11 -8.18 -4.31 6.67
C ASP A 11 -9.14 -5.04 7.62
N SER A 12 -10.45 -5.05 7.33
CA SER A 12 -11.44 -5.77 8.16
C SER A 12 -11.30 -7.30 8.13
N SER A 13 -10.70 -7.85 7.07
CA SER A 13 -10.51 -9.28 6.85
C SER A 13 -9.13 -9.75 7.32
N PHE A 14 -8.09 -8.96 7.07
CA PHE A 14 -6.70 -9.21 7.40
C PHE A 14 -6.25 -8.25 8.49
N GLY A 15 -5.94 -8.75 9.69
CA GLY A 15 -5.56 -7.91 10.84
C GLY A 15 -6.74 -7.31 11.61
N GLY A 16 -7.82 -6.92 10.94
CA GLY A 16 -9.11 -6.60 11.57
C GLY A 16 -9.18 -5.25 12.29
N CYS A 17 -8.22 -4.35 12.10
CA CYS A 17 -8.20 -2.99 12.63
C CYS A 17 -7.43 -2.04 11.72
N ALA A 18 -7.46 -0.74 12.01
CA ALA A 18 -6.67 0.26 11.31
C ALA A 18 -5.19 0.15 11.66
N SER A 19 -4.33 0.63 10.76
CA SER A 19 -2.93 0.94 11.03
C SER A 19 -2.81 2.26 11.82
N PRO A 20 -1.83 2.40 12.73
CA PRO A 20 -1.71 3.56 13.61
C PRO A 20 -1.10 4.77 12.92
N ILE A 21 -1.65 5.94 13.24
CA ILE A 21 -0.97 7.25 13.12
C ILE A 21 -0.66 7.74 14.53
N PHE A 22 0.62 7.88 14.85
CA PHE A 22 1.11 8.24 16.17
C PHE A 22 1.02 9.75 16.43
N GLU A 23 1.16 10.16 17.70
CA GLU A 23 1.03 11.56 18.13
C GLU A 23 2.14 12.47 17.59
N ASP A 24 3.32 11.91 17.33
CA ASP A 24 4.44 12.62 16.68
C ASP A 24 4.29 12.74 15.15
N GLY A 25 3.16 12.30 14.60
CA GLY A 25 2.86 12.35 13.17
C GLY A 25 3.43 11.19 12.38
N SER A 26 4.33 10.38 12.94
CA SER A 26 4.76 9.14 12.28
C SER A 26 3.59 8.16 12.15
N PHE A 27 3.65 7.25 11.19
CA PHE A 27 2.67 6.17 11.06
C PHE A 27 3.33 4.90 10.56
N VAL A 28 2.66 3.77 10.73
CA VAL A 28 3.14 2.48 10.23
C VAL A 28 2.00 1.72 9.59
N SER A 29 2.15 1.31 8.32
CA SER A 29 1.30 0.28 7.73
C SER A 29 1.63 -1.07 8.36
N LEU A 30 0.68 -1.66 9.08
CA LEU A 30 0.91 -2.92 9.80
C LEU A 30 1.05 -4.10 8.82
N PRO A 31 2.07 -4.96 8.99
CA PRO A 31 2.36 -6.06 8.08
C PRO A 31 1.29 -7.15 8.21
N ILE A 32 0.80 -7.66 7.08
CA ILE A 32 -0.38 -8.52 7.02
C ILE A 32 -0.14 -9.85 7.76
N PRO A 33 -1.06 -10.30 8.65
CA PRO A 33 -0.91 -11.57 9.35
C PRO A 33 -1.12 -12.73 8.37
N GLU A 34 -0.20 -13.68 8.36
CA GLU A 34 -0.20 -14.84 7.47
C GLU A 34 0.44 -16.05 8.17
N LYS A 35 -0.36 -17.07 8.46
CA LYS A 35 0.08 -18.24 9.25
C LYS A 35 1.21 -19.02 8.56
N SER A 36 1.22 -19.05 7.24
CA SER A 36 2.23 -19.75 6.44
C SER A 36 3.55 -18.99 6.33
N ALA A 37 3.61 -17.74 6.79
CA ALA A 37 4.84 -16.97 6.78
C ALA A 37 5.84 -17.50 7.83
N ARG A 38 7.12 -17.22 7.63
CA ARG A 38 8.22 -17.65 8.52
C ARG A 38 8.61 -16.61 9.57
N MET A 39 8.22 -15.36 9.34
CA MET A 39 8.53 -14.20 10.17
C MET A 39 7.34 -13.94 11.08
N SER A 40 7.57 -13.51 12.32
CA SER A 40 6.52 -13.02 13.22
C SER A 40 6.58 -11.51 13.40
N PHE A 41 5.58 -10.92 14.07
CA PHE A 41 5.59 -9.50 14.41
C PHE A 41 6.83 -9.10 15.23
N SER A 42 7.32 -9.97 16.12
CA SER A 42 8.51 -9.72 16.94
C SER A 42 9.81 -9.60 16.14
N ASP A 43 9.84 -10.13 14.92
CA ASP A 43 11.01 -10.03 14.05
C ASP A 43 11.00 -8.74 13.20
N VAL A 44 9.88 -7.99 13.20
CA VAL A 44 9.73 -6.78 12.40
C VAL A 44 10.46 -5.62 13.09
N GLY A 45 11.57 -5.22 12.50
CA GLY A 45 12.36 -4.07 12.92
C GLY A 45 11.74 -2.72 12.55
N GLY A 46 12.46 -1.65 12.89
CA GLY A 46 12.10 -0.27 12.60
C GLY A 46 12.13 0.62 13.84
N ASN A 47 11.54 1.81 13.72
CA ASN A 47 11.47 2.82 14.79
C ASN A 47 10.38 2.57 15.83
N ARG A 48 9.55 1.54 15.63
CA ARG A 48 8.45 1.16 16.51
C ARG A 48 8.51 -0.33 16.80
N ARG A 49 8.16 -0.70 18.02
CA ARG A 49 7.93 -2.09 18.44
C ARG A 49 6.60 -2.56 17.86
N ILE A 50 6.63 -3.09 16.64
CA ILE A 50 5.43 -3.47 15.88
C ILE A 50 4.62 -4.52 16.63
N GLU A 51 5.28 -5.45 17.30
CA GLU A 51 4.65 -6.49 18.11
C GLU A 51 3.81 -5.92 19.24
N ALA A 52 4.33 -4.94 19.98
CA ALA A 52 3.61 -4.29 21.07
C ALA A 52 2.44 -3.47 20.54
N VAL A 53 2.66 -2.70 19.47
CA VAL A 53 1.61 -1.90 18.81
C VAL A 53 0.46 -2.79 18.35
N VAL A 54 0.76 -3.94 17.76
CA VAL A 54 -0.27 -4.87 17.27
C VAL A 54 -1.02 -5.53 18.43
N GLU A 55 -0.32 -5.94 19.49
CA GLU A 55 -0.96 -6.50 20.68
C GLU A 55 -1.94 -5.49 21.31
N ASP A 56 -1.49 -4.25 21.53
CA ASP A 56 -2.31 -3.20 22.12
C ASP A 56 -3.55 -2.89 21.27
N LEU A 57 -3.38 -2.67 19.96
CA LEU A 57 -4.48 -2.28 19.07
C LEU A 57 -5.47 -3.40 18.78
N THR A 58 -5.07 -4.65 19.03
CA THR A 58 -5.92 -5.83 18.79
C THR A 58 -6.42 -6.49 20.06
N GLU A 59 -6.03 -6.02 21.24
CA GLU A 59 -6.40 -6.61 22.54
C GLU A 59 -7.91 -6.83 22.70
N ALA A 60 -8.71 -5.84 22.32
CA ALA A 60 -10.16 -5.90 22.44
C ALA A 60 -10.86 -6.78 21.39
N ARG A 61 -10.12 -7.39 20.46
CA ARG A 61 -10.69 -8.27 19.42
C ARG A 61 -11.03 -9.64 20.00
N LYS A 62 -11.98 -10.33 19.37
CA LYS A 62 -12.31 -11.74 19.70
C LYS A 62 -11.10 -12.68 19.59
N LYS A 63 -10.17 -12.37 18.69
CA LYS A 63 -8.90 -13.08 18.49
C LYS A 63 -7.80 -12.02 18.36
N PRO A 64 -7.23 -11.57 19.50
CA PRO A 64 -6.13 -10.63 19.50
C PRO A 64 -4.93 -11.23 18.77
N LEU A 65 -4.18 -10.40 18.08
CA LEU A 65 -2.89 -10.80 17.53
C LEU A 65 -1.83 -10.77 18.63
N LYS A 66 -0.81 -11.59 18.49
CA LYS A 66 0.30 -11.76 19.43
C LYS A 66 1.64 -11.51 18.76
N ALA A 67 2.65 -11.18 19.55
CA ALA A 67 3.99 -10.89 19.06
C ALA A 67 4.59 -12.02 18.20
N ASN A 68 4.26 -13.27 18.51
CA ASN A 68 4.72 -14.45 17.79
C ASN A 68 3.80 -14.88 16.64
N ASP A 69 2.69 -14.19 16.38
CA ASP A 69 1.87 -14.47 15.21
C ASP A 69 2.66 -14.14 13.94
N HIS A 70 2.54 -15.03 12.94
CA HIS A 70 3.28 -14.93 11.70
C HIS A 70 2.72 -13.85 10.78
N VAL A 71 3.63 -13.18 10.08
CA VAL A 71 3.37 -12.06 9.18
C VAL A 71 4.21 -12.16 7.93
N HIS A 72 3.71 -11.56 6.87
CA HIS A 72 4.52 -11.26 5.72
C HIS A 72 4.67 -9.76 5.46
N LEU A 73 5.79 -9.40 4.84
CA LEU A 73 6.04 -8.07 4.34
C LEU A 73 5.67 -8.07 2.86
N ASP A 74 4.45 -7.62 2.55
CA ASP A 74 3.99 -7.46 1.17
C ASP A 74 3.00 -6.27 1.08
N PRO A 75 3.44 -5.11 0.56
CA PRO A 75 4.73 -4.87 -0.08
C PRO A 75 5.90 -4.79 0.92
N ASP A 76 7.05 -5.33 0.53
CA ASP A 76 8.30 -5.28 1.29
C ASP A 76 9.08 -4.00 0.95
N LEU A 77 8.73 -2.88 1.60
CA LEU A 77 9.22 -1.54 1.24
C LEU A 77 10.31 -0.96 2.15
N ARG A 78 10.43 -1.46 3.39
CA ARG A 78 11.29 -0.86 4.43
C ARG A 78 12.58 -1.63 4.58
N ILE A 79 13.72 -1.00 4.35
CA ILE A 79 15.02 -1.68 4.45
C ILE A 79 15.27 -2.16 5.88
N GLU A 80 14.86 -1.37 6.87
CA GLU A 80 15.09 -1.54 8.30
C GLU A 80 14.16 -2.54 8.98
N SER A 81 13.13 -3.04 8.29
CA SER A 81 12.16 -3.95 8.92
C SER A 81 12.71 -5.35 9.20
N ARG A 82 13.91 -5.69 8.70
CA ARG A 82 14.67 -6.92 9.02
C ARG A 82 16.05 -6.87 8.37
N PRO A 83 17.01 -7.72 8.79
CA PRO A 83 18.30 -7.86 8.09
C PRO A 83 18.11 -8.18 6.61
N ARG A 84 18.82 -7.45 5.73
CA ARG A 84 18.72 -7.59 4.27
C ARG A 84 19.99 -8.18 3.69
N LYS A 85 19.83 -9.09 2.73
CA LYS A 85 20.95 -9.59 1.92
C LYS A 85 21.40 -8.51 0.92
N PRO A 86 22.70 -8.49 0.54
CA PRO A 86 23.19 -7.55 -0.46
C PRO A 86 22.39 -7.60 -1.77
N GLY A 87 22.08 -6.44 -2.32
CA GLY A 87 21.27 -6.30 -3.53
C GLY A 87 19.75 -6.24 -3.29
N TRP A 88 19.30 -6.24 -2.02
CA TRP A 88 17.89 -6.03 -1.70
C TRP A 88 17.35 -4.75 -2.32
N ARG A 89 16.13 -4.85 -2.84
CA ARG A 89 15.31 -3.77 -3.40
C ARG A 89 13.89 -3.95 -2.87
N PRO A 90 13.09 -2.89 -2.76
CA PRO A 90 11.68 -3.03 -2.45
C PRO A 90 10.95 -3.98 -3.41
N LEU A 91 10.07 -4.80 -2.85
CA LEU A 91 9.32 -5.83 -3.57
C LEU A 91 7.82 -5.72 -3.30
N PHE A 92 7.04 -6.13 -4.29
CA PHE A 92 5.60 -6.28 -4.15
C PHE A 92 5.14 -7.54 -4.89
N GLY A 93 4.36 -8.38 -4.22
CA GLY A 93 3.78 -9.59 -4.78
C GLY A 93 2.31 -9.43 -5.17
N GLN A 94 1.94 -10.03 -6.31
CA GLN A 94 0.53 -10.11 -6.71
C GLN A 94 0.23 -11.42 -7.45
N ALA A 95 -1.01 -11.89 -7.34
CA ALA A 95 -1.47 -13.16 -7.89
C ALA A 95 -2.95 -13.11 -8.33
N ASP A 96 -3.43 -14.22 -8.89
CA ASP A 96 -4.83 -14.49 -9.21
C ASP A 96 -5.50 -13.39 -10.04
N ALA A 97 -6.73 -13.00 -9.66
CA ALA A 97 -7.54 -12.01 -10.37
C ALA A 97 -6.93 -10.62 -10.33
N ALA A 98 -6.24 -10.26 -9.24
CA ALA A 98 -5.61 -8.97 -9.11
C ALA A 98 -4.38 -8.87 -10.04
N GLN A 99 -3.57 -9.92 -10.16
CA GLN A 99 -2.50 -9.94 -11.17
C GLN A 99 -3.08 -9.94 -12.59
N ARG A 100 -4.14 -10.71 -12.85
CA ARG A 100 -4.81 -10.69 -14.15
C ARG A 100 -5.30 -9.28 -14.51
N HIS A 101 -5.81 -8.52 -13.54
CA HIS A 101 -6.23 -7.14 -13.74
C HIS A 101 -5.07 -6.24 -14.16
N LEU A 102 -3.91 -6.36 -13.49
CA LEU A 102 -2.69 -5.63 -13.87
C LEU A 102 -2.21 -6.01 -15.27
N ASP A 103 -2.20 -7.30 -15.61
CA ASP A 103 -1.85 -7.79 -16.96
C ASP A 103 -2.81 -7.21 -18.02
N ASN A 104 -4.13 -7.21 -17.75
CA ASN A 104 -5.15 -6.71 -18.68
C ASN A 104 -5.06 -5.20 -18.93
N HIS A 105 -4.52 -4.43 -17.98
CA HIS A 105 -4.26 -2.99 -18.14
C HIS A 105 -2.85 -2.71 -18.64
N GLY A 106 -2.09 -3.73 -19.03
CA GLY A 106 -0.75 -3.58 -19.58
C GLY A 106 0.23 -2.94 -18.60
N VAL A 107 0.14 -3.24 -17.30
CA VAL A 107 1.09 -2.72 -16.31
C VAL A 107 2.48 -3.28 -16.60
N GLU A 108 3.46 -2.38 -16.71
CA GLU A 108 4.80 -2.67 -17.23
C GLU A 108 5.91 -1.94 -16.48
N VAL A 109 7.16 -2.19 -16.88
CA VAL A 109 8.33 -1.51 -16.31
C VAL A 109 8.23 0.00 -16.57
N GLY A 110 8.52 0.81 -15.55
CA GLY A 110 8.37 2.26 -15.56
C GLY A 110 7.01 2.77 -15.09
N ASP A 111 6.05 1.89 -14.77
CA ASP A 111 4.82 2.27 -14.08
C ASP A 111 5.04 2.35 -12.55
N THR A 112 4.19 3.11 -11.84
CA THR A 112 4.35 3.38 -10.41
C THR A 112 3.17 2.91 -9.60
N PHE A 113 3.43 2.10 -8.57
CA PHE A 113 2.49 1.81 -7.50
C PHE A 113 2.54 2.90 -6.42
N LEU A 114 1.38 3.40 -6.01
CA LEU A 114 1.17 4.08 -4.74
C LEU A 114 0.32 3.17 -3.85
N PHE A 115 0.92 2.69 -2.77
CA PHE A 115 0.26 1.81 -1.82
C PHE A 115 -0.51 2.64 -0.80
N PHE A 116 -1.78 2.27 -0.58
CA PHE A 116 -2.62 2.89 0.43
C PHE A 116 -3.26 1.83 1.32
N GLY A 117 -3.62 2.23 2.54
CA GLY A 117 -4.19 1.34 3.55
C GLY A 117 -5.21 2.05 4.43
N TRP A 118 -5.75 1.35 5.42
CA TRP A 118 -6.66 1.88 6.42
C TRP A 118 -5.88 2.36 7.64
N PHE A 119 -6.03 3.64 8.00
CA PHE A 119 -5.34 4.28 9.12
C PHE A 119 -6.31 4.96 10.09
N ARG A 120 -5.87 5.06 11.35
CA ARG A 120 -6.55 5.82 12.40
C ARG A 120 -5.54 6.31 13.43
N ARG A 121 -5.78 7.51 13.97
CA ARG A 121 -4.92 8.08 15.03
C ARG A 121 -4.99 7.27 16.32
N VAL A 122 -3.84 7.10 16.95
CA VAL A 122 -3.69 6.47 18.27
C VAL A 122 -3.21 7.50 19.29
N GLU A 123 -3.45 7.19 20.55
CA GLU A 123 -2.89 7.90 21.70
C GLU A 123 -2.20 6.88 22.62
N ASN A 124 -1.14 7.31 23.31
CA ASN A 124 -0.53 6.49 24.35
C ASN A 124 -1.30 6.70 25.66
N ARG A 125 -1.79 5.63 26.27
CA ARG A 125 -2.43 5.67 27.58
C ARG A 125 -1.99 4.47 28.39
N ASP A 126 -1.60 4.72 29.65
CA ASP A 126 -1.21 3.70 30.62
C ASP A 126 -0.08 2.77 30.11
N GLY A 127 0.76 3.27 29.20
CA GLY A 127 1.90 2.55 28.63
C GLY A 127 1.60 1.74 27.35
N GLY A 128 0.35 1.74 26.87
CA GLY A 128 -0.06 1.07 25.63
C GLY A 128 -0.73 2.01 24.62
N PHE A 129 -0.80 1.57 23.36
CA PHE A 129 -1.48 2.32 22.30
C PHE A 129 -2.96 1.96 22.19
N ARG A 130 -3.81 2.98 22.08
CA ARG A 130 -5.22 2.78 21.75
C ARG A 130 -5.68 3.73 20.67
N PHE A 131 -6.67 3.34 19.88
CA PHE A 131 -7.27 4.25 18.93
C PHE A 131 -7.91 5.44 19.64
N LYS A 132 -7.56 6.65 19.21
CA LYS A 132 -8.09 7.88 19.77
C LYS A 132 -9.61 7.93 19.58
N PRO A 133 -10.41 8.12 20.63
CA PRO A 133 -11.86 8.27 20.51
C PRO A 133 -12.21 9.40 19.53
N GLY A 134 -13.17 9.16 18.64
CA GLY A 134 -13.61 10.14 17.64
C GLY A 134 -12.64 10.41 16.48
N ALA A 135 -11.40 9.87 16.50
CA ALA A 135 -10.52 9.99 15.34
C ALA A 135 -11.09 9.22 14.14
N PRO A 136 -11.07 9.82 12.93
CA PRO A 136 -11.67 9.22 11.75
C PRO A 136 -10.87 8.01 11.25
N ASP A 137 -11.58 7.06 10.64
CA ASP A 137 -11.00 6.03 9.80
C ASP A 137 -10.72 6.61 8.42
N ILE A 138 -9.46 6.59 8.00
CA ILE A 138 -9.03 7.17 6.71
C ILE A 138 -8.34 6.13 5.83
N HIS A 139 -8.45 6.31 4.53
CA HIS A 139 -7.51 5.76 3.57
C HIS A 139 -6.41 6.77 3.31
N MET A 140 -5.17 6.30 3.33
CA MET A 140 -3.98 7.15 3.16
C MET A 140 -2.88 6.35 2.46
N PHE A 141 -2.11 7.02 1.60
CA PHE A 141 -0.90 6.47 1.01
C PHE A 141 0.17 6.25 2.08
N PHE A 142 0.84 5.10 2.03
CA PHE A 142 1.89 4.75 2.98
C PHE A 142 3.23 4.39 2.33
N GLY A 143 3.25 4.16 1.02
CA GLY A 143 4.48 3.88 0.31
C GLY A 143 4.28 3.83 -1.20
N TRP A 144 5.38 3.60 -1.90
CA TRP A 144 5.40 3.56 -3.36
C TRP A 144 6.43 2.56 -3.87
N LEU A 145 6.28 2.17 -5.14
CA LEU A 145 7.25 1.36 -5.88
C LEU A 145 7.17 1.72 -7.36
N GLU A 146 8.26 2.24 -7.92
CA GLU A 146 8.43 2.37 -9.36
C GLU A 146 8.95 1.05 -9.93
N ILE A 147 8.26 0.47 -10.91
CA ILE A 147 8.57 -0.87 -11.39
C ILE A 147 9.84 -0.85 -12.24
N GLY A 148 10.91 -1.47 -11.74
CA GLY A 148 12.13 -1.70 -12.51
C GLY A 148 12.25 -3.08 -13.14
N ALA A 149 11.55 -4.07 -12.58
CA ALA A 149 11.46 -5.41 -13.16
C ALA A 149 10.15 -6.09 -12.74
N ILE A 150 9.67 -7.00 -13.59
CA ILE A 150 8.49 -7.83 -13.34
C ILE A 150 8.88 -9.29 -13.53
N TRP A 151 8.85 -10.07 -12.45
CA TRP A 151 9.14 -11.50 -12.47
C TRP A 151 7.84 -12.29 -12.45
N ARG A 152 7.42 -12.79 -13.62
CA ARG A 152 6.21 -13.61 -13.79
C ARG A 152 6.54 -15.07 -13.50
N LEU A 153 6.60 -15.42 -12.21
CA LEU A 153 7.02 -16.73 -11.70
C LEU A 153 6.15 -17.89 -12.20
N TRP A 154 4.91 -17.60 -12.58
CA TRP A 154 3.98 -18.57 -13.15
C TRP A 154 4.24 -18.94 -14.61
N LYS A 155 4.94 -18.10 -15.38
CA LYS A 155 5.30 -18.38 -16.78
C LYS A 155 6.66 -19.05 -16.85
N ASP A 156 7.59 -18.49 -16.10
CA ASP A 156 8.99 -18.86 -16.15
C ASP A 156 9.42 -19.28 -14.75
N ARG A 157 10.06 -20.45 -14.63
CA ARG A 157 10.79 -20.85 -13.41
C ARG A 157 12.07 -20.02 -13.28
N LEU A 158 11.90 -18.71 -13.14
CA LEU A 158 13.00 -17.76 -12.95
C LEU A 158 13.73 -18.14 -11.68
N ARG A 159 15.06 -18.16 -11.76
CA ARG A 159 15.89 -18.26 -10.56
C ARG A 159 15.78 -16.92 -9.83
N ILE A 160 14.95 -16.89 -8.79
CA ILE A 160 14.80 -15.73 -7.93
C ILE A 160 16.16 -15.47 -7.25
N PRO A 161 16.70 -14.24 -7.29
CA PRO A 161 17.93 -13.90 -6.60
C PRO A 161 17.85 -14.22 -5.11
N ASN A 162 18.96 -14.66 -4.52
CA ASN A 162 19.00 -15.04 -3.09
C ASN A 162 18.54 -13.91 -2.15
N TRP A 163 18.70 -12.64 -2.53
CA TRP A 163 18.23 -11.51 -1.74
C TRP A 163 16.70 -11.36 -1.70
N ALA A 164 15.99 -11.90 -2.71
CA ALA A 164 14.54 -11.89 -2.81
C ALA A 164 13.89 -13.21 -2.39
N SER A 165 14.68 -14.25 -2.11
CA SER A 165 14.18 -15.62 -1.88
C SER A 165 13.30 -15.76 -0.64
N GLU A 166 13.31 -14.78 0.26
CA GLU A 166 12.50 -14.77 1.48
C GLU A 166 11.18 -14.02 1.30
N HIS A 167 10.94 -13.41 0.13
CA HIS A 167 9.63 -12.82 -0.18
C HIS A 167 8.55 -13.91 -0.24
N PRO A 168 7.31 -13.67 0.26
CA PRO A 168 6.26 -14.69 0.29
C PRO A 168 6.00 -15.31 -1.08
N HIS A 169 5.89 -14.46 -2.10
CA HIS A 169 5.68 -14.88 -3.48
C HIS A 169 6.85 -15.67 -4.07
N ALA A 170 8.06 -15.64 -3.49
CA ALA A 170 9.18 -16.45 -3.96
C ALA A 170 9.05 -17.94 -3.59
N ASN A 171 8.21 -18.26 -2.61
CA ASN A 171 8.03 -19.62 -2.08
C ASN A 171 6.59 -20.12 -2.21
N ALA A 172 5.73 -19.36 -2.89
CA ALA A 172 4.33 -19.68 -3.09
C ALA A 172 4.05 -20.13 -4.53
N ASP A 173 3.10 -21.05 -4.69
CA ASP A 173 2.62 -21.51 -6.00
C ASP A 173 1.18 -21.02 -6.23
N TYR A 174 1.05 -19.70 -6.42
CA TYR A 174 -0.23 -19.09 -6.72
C TYR A 174 -0.45 -18.98 -8.24
N PRO A 175 -1.69 -19.13 -8.72
CA PRO A 175 -2.01 -18.79 -10.10
C PRO A 175 -1.59 -17.35 -10.41
N ARG A 176 -0.92 -17.14 -11.55
CA ARG A 176 -0.39 -15.84 -11.95
C ARG A 176 0.60 -15.21 -10.96
N ASN A 177 1.26 -15.98 -10.09
CA ASN A 177 2.23 -15.46 -9.14
C ASN A 177 3.30 -14.57 -9.80
N THR A 178 3.33 -13.30 -9.42
CA THR A 178 4.20 -12.27 -10.00
C THR A 178 4.83 -11.42 -8.89
N ILE A 179 6.13 -11.11 -9.05
CA ILE A 179 6.85 -10.18 -8.19
C ILE A 179 7.22 -8.93 -9.00
N TYR A 180 6.83 -7.77 -8.50
CA TYR A 180 7.27 -6.46 -8.95
C TYR A 180 8.46 -6.00 -8.11
N VAL A 181 9.52 -5.55 -8.79
CA VAL A 181 10.77 -5.12 -8.16
C VAL A 181 10.97 -3.64 -8.41
N ALA A 182 11.16 -2.85 -7.35
CA ALA A 182 11.46 -1.42 -7.44
C ALA A 182 12.66 -1.14 -8.32
N ALA A 183 12.68 -0.08 -9.14
CA ALA A 183 13.82 0.32 -9.98
C ALA A 183 15.16 0.46 -9.20
N GLY A 184 16.27 0.08 -9.84
CA GLY A 184 17.61 0.04 -9.22
C GLY A 184 18.25 1.42 -9.12
N SER A 185 19.23 1.56 -8.23
CA SER A 185 19.85 2.83 -7.79
C SER A 185 20.15 3.84 -8.90
N GLY A 186 19.56 5.03 -8.75
CA GLY A 186 19.79 6.22 -9.58
C GLY A 186 19.12 7.45 -8.98
N THR A 187 18.06 7.23 -8.18
CA THR A 187 17.48 8.20 -7.28
C THR A 187 16.97 7.48 -6.02
N THR A 188 16.84 8.19 -4.91
CA THR A 188 16.18 7.75 -3.67
C THR A 188 14.67 7.48 -3.84
N TYR A 189 14.14 7.53 -5.08
CA TYR A 189 12.71 7.59 -5.38
C TYR A 189 12.12 6.29 -5.93
N ASN A 190 12.88 5.20 -6.03
CA ASN A 190 12.42 4.02 -6.77
C ASN A 190 11.49 3.09 -5.97
N GLY A 191 11.41 3.25 -4.65
CA GLY A 191 10.45 2.58 -3.79
C GLY A 191 10.77 2.78 -2.31
N GLY A 192 9.74 2.88 -1.48
CA GLY A 192 9.90 3.21 -0.07
C GLY A 192 8.57 3.46 0.64
N THR A 193 8.65 4.00 1.85
CA THR A 193 7.49 4.39 2.66
C THR A 193 7.51 5.88 2.95
N PHE A 194 6.33 6.47 3.06
CA PHE A 194 6.17 7.82 3.58
C PHE A 194 6.37 7.82 5.10
N HIS A 195 7.09 8.81 5.63
CA HIS A 195 7.58 8.77 7.02
C HIS A 195 6.66 9.47 8.02
N SER A 196 5.96 10.50 7.57
CA SER A 196 5.16 11.39 8.41
C SER A 196 3.81 11.67 7.77
N TYR A 197 2.77 11.77 8.60
CA TYR A 197 1.44 12.14 8.19
C TYR A 197 1.46 13.51 7.49
N SER A 198 0.77 13.57 6.36
CA SER A 198 0.57 14.77 5.55
C SER A 198 -0.80 14.68 4.92
N ASP A 199 -1.53 15.79 4.88
CA ASP A 199 -2.86 15.82 4.25
C ASP A 199 -2.78 15.48 2.75
N GLN A 200 -1.62 15.67 2.11
CA GLN A 200 -1.40 15.26 0.72
C GLN A 200 -1.47 13.73 0.51
N LEU A 201 -1.18 12.96 1.55
CA LEU A 201 -1.20 11.49 1.49
C LEU A 201 -2.61 10.93 1.73
N VAL A 202 -3.54 11.74 2.26
CA VAL A 202 -4.86 11.30 2.66
C VAL A 202 -5.78 11.24 1.44
N LEU A 203 -6.33 10.05 1.19
CA LEU A 203 -7.34 9.87 0.15
C LEU A 203 -8.72 10.29 0.64
N THR A 204 -9.03 10.05 1.92
CA THR A 204 -10.38 10.26 2.48
C THR A 204 -10.76 11.73 2.58
N GLU A 205 -11.94 12.07 2.06
CA GLU A 205 -12.53 13.39 2.19
C GLU A 205 -12.77 13.73 3.68
N PRO A 206 -12.32 14.91 4.17
CA PRO A 206 -12.51 15.30 5.57
C PRO A 206 -13.96 15.19 6.03
N GLY A 207 -14.18 14.54 7.18
CA GLY A 207 -15.51 14.36 7.77
C GLY A 207 -16.38 13.30 7.08
N LYS A 208 -15.86 12.57 6.09
CA LYS A 208 -16.58 11.47 5.42
C LYS A 208 -16.05 10.10 5.83
N SER A 209 -16.73 9.06 5.36
CA SER A 209 -16.25 7.68 5.49
C SER A 209 -15.01 7.45 4.62
N ARG A 210 -14.13 6.52 5.02
CA ARG A 210 -12.94 6.09 4.25
C ARG A 210 -13.17 5.75 2.77
N SER A 211 -14.42 5.46 2.40
CA SER A 211 -14.80 5.12 1.03
C SER A 211 -15.04 6.35 0.13
N ARG A 212 -15.20 7.53 0.73
CA ARG A 212 -15.31 8.83 0.04
C ARG A 212 -13.91 9.41 -0.09
N TRP A 213 -13.41 9.46 -1.30
CA TRP A 213 -12.08 9.99 -1.59
C TRP A 213 -12.18 11.39 -2.16
N GLN A 214 -11.18 12.20 -1.86
CA GLN A 214 -10.93 13.48 -2.47
C GLN A 214 -9.60 13.39 -3.21
N LEU A 215 -9.65 13.53 -4.54
CA LEU A 215 -8.50 13.39 -5.42
C LEU A 215 -8.23 14.73 -6.14
N PRO A 216 -7.02 14.95 -6.68
CA PRO A 216 -6.78 16.06 -7.59
C PRO A 216 -7.84 16.13 -8.70
N LYS A 217 -8.29 17.33 -9.06
CA LYS A 217 -9.37 17.55 -10.03
C LYS A 217 -9.18 16.80 -11.36
N TRP A 218 -7.94 16.65 -11.81
CA TRP A 218 -7.60 15.97 -13.05
C TRP A 218 -7.87 14.46 -13.02
N PHE A 219 -8.11 13.83 -11.86
CA PHE A 219 -8.57 12.43 -11.80
C PHE A 219 -9.98 12.23 -12.36
N TYR A 220 -10.79 13.28 -12.47
CA TYR A 220 -12.16 13.16 -12.95
C TYR A 220 -12.20 12.61 -14.38
N PRO A 221 -13.08 11.64 -14.68
CA PRO A 221 -13.19 11.06 -16.01
C PRO A 221 -13.74 12.08 -17.02
N ALA A 222 -12.85 12.67 -17.82
CA ALA A 222 -13.23 13.52 -18.93
C ALA A 222 -13.65 12.70 -20.16
N VAL A 223 -14.40 13.32 -21.07
CA VAL A 223 -14.84 12.67 -22.32
C VAL A 223 -13.63 12.18 -23.11
N GLY A 224 -13.64 10.91 -23.49
CA GLY A 224 -12.57 10.28 -24.28
C GLY A 224 -11.37 9.78 -23.48
N LYS A 225 -11.36 9.96 -22.15
CA LYS A 225 -10.30 9.42 -21.26
C LYS A 225 -10.80 8.20 -20.50
N ALA A 226 -9.97 7.17 -20.37
CA ALA A 226 -10.28 5.99 -19.58
C ALA A 226 -10.19 6.31 -18.08
N ALA A 227 -11.34 6.30 -17.39
CA ALA A 227 -11.39 6.51 -15.94
C ALA A 227 -10.46 5.55 -15.17
N LEU A 228 -10.10 5.93 -13.94
CA LEU A 228 -9.47 5.02 -12.98
C LEU A 228 -10.19 3.66 -12.97
N SER A 229 -9.45 2.55 -13.17
CA SER A 229 -10.06 1.23 -13.35
C SER A 229 -11.02 0.89 -12.21
N TYR A 230 -12.13 0.19 -12.53
CA TYR A 230 -13.31 -0.04 -11.67
C TYR A 230 -14.17 1.19 -11.33
N HIS A 231 -13.79 2.40 -11.75
CA HIS A 231 -14.51 3.64 -11.46
C HIS A 231 -15.02 4.36 -12.72
N GLY A 232 -15.33 3.61 -13.80
CA GLY A 232 -15.90 4.20 -15.02
C GLY A 232 -17.34 4.74 -14.89
N ASN A 233 -18.06 4.38 -13.81
CA ASN A 233 -19.39 4.93 -13.56
C ASN A 233 -19.30 6.36 -13.03
N VAL A 234 -19.63 7.34 -13.87
CA VAL A 234 -19.58 8.78 -13.57
C VAL A 234 -20.43 9.17 -12.36
N ALA A 235 -21.50 8.45 -12.03
CA ALA A 235 -22.33 8.74 -10.85
C ALA A 235 -21.59 8.52 -9.51
N ARG A 236 -20.41 7.88 -9.53
CA ARG A 236 -19.52 7.78 -8.36
C ARG A 236 -18.66 9.02 -8.15
N TRP A 237 -18.62 9.92 -9.12
CA TRP A 237 -17.76 11.09 -9.13
C TRP A 237 -18.57 12.36 -8.92
N SER A 238 -17.98 13.31 -8.21
CA SER A 238 -18.41 14.71 -8.18
C SER A 238 -17.19 15.60 -8.38
N LEU A 239 -17.40 16.76 -9.01
CA LEU A 239 -16.38 17.79 -9.15
C LEU A 239 -16.69 18.91 -8.18
N SER A 240 -15.66 19.36 -7.46
CA SER A 240 -15.66 20.65 -6.78
C SER A 240 -14.73 21.62 -7.53
N GLU A 241 -14.54 22.82 -6.97
CA GLU A 241 -13.66 23.84 -7.55
C GLU A 241 -12.24 23.31 -7.80
N ASN A 242 -11.66 22.61 -6.82
CA ASN A 242 -10.25 22.20 -6.81
C ASN A 242 -10.01 20.68 -6.73
N CYS A 243 -11.04 19.86 -6.54
CA CYS A 243 -10.90 18.41 -6.41
C CYS A 243 -11.95 17.62 -7.18
N ALA A 244 -11.66 16.33 -7.36
CA ALA A 244 -12.59 15.32 -7.82
C ALA A 244 -12.90 14.38 -6.65
N ASP A 245 -14.14 14.36 -6.17
CA ASP A 245 -14.54 13.43 -5.13
C ASP A 245 -15.02 12.12 -5.75
N LEU A 246 -14.64 11.01 -5.14
CA LEU A 246 -14.88 9.67 -5.64
C LEU A 246 -15.49 8.78 -4.56
N GLN A 247 -16.62 8.15 -4.87
CA GLN A 247 -17.09 6.98 -4.12
C GLN A 247 -16.34 5.72 -4.56
N SER A 248 -15.27 5.39 -3.83
CA SER A 248 -14.44 4.21 -4.12
C SER A 248 -15.22 2.90 -3.99
N VAL A 249 -14.83 1.90 -4.77
CA VAL A 249 -15.39 0.55 -4.69
C VAL A 249 -14.85 -0.22 -3.48
N ALA A 250 -15.71 -1.01 -2.86
CA ALA A 250 -15.32 -1.87 -1.74
C ALA A 250 -14.40 -3.01 -2.20
N ARG A 251 -14.67 -3.59 -3.38
CA ARG A 251 -13.92 -4.70 -3.97
C ARG A 251 -12.95 -4.19 -5.03
N GLY A 252 -11.69 -4.62 -4.92
CA GLY A 252 -10.60 -4.24 -5.80
C GLY A 252 -9.33 -3.99 -4.99
N GLN A 253 -8.24 -4.67 -5.34
CA GLN A 253 -6.93 -4.43 -4.74
C GLN A 253 -6.12 -3.41 -5.52
N GLU A 254 -6.29 -3.34 -6.85
CA GLU A 254 -5.48 -2.52 -7.73
C GLU A 254 -6.36 -1.60 -8.60
N PHE A 255 -6.04 -0.31 -8.62
CA PHE A 255 -6.72 0.69 -9.45
C PHE A 255 -5.73 1.37 -10.40
N VAL A 256 -5.84 1.10 -11.69
CA VAL A 256 -4.92 1.59 -12.71
C VAL A 256 -5.46 2.84 -13.37
N LEU A 257 -4.61 3.85 -13.53
CA LEU A 257 -4.85 5.07 -14.31
C LEU A 257 -3.78 5.18 -15.40
N ASP A 258 -4.22 5.35 -16.65
CA ASP A 258 -3.29 5.48 -17.78
C ASP A 258 -2.73 6.91 -17.87
N GLY A 259 -1.41 7.06 -17.79
CA GLY A 259 -0.75 8.36 -17.89
C GLY A 259 -0.79 8.98 -19.28
N ASN A 260 -1.15 8.24 -20.33
CA ASN A 260 -1.40 8.83 -21.65
C ASN A 260 -2.67 9.69 -21.63
N ASP A 261 -3.71 9.22 -20.93
CA ASP A 261 -4.95 9.97 -20.73
C ASP A 261 -4.78 11.04 -19.63
N TYR A 262 -3.93 10.76 -18.63
CA TYR A 262 -3.70 11.61 -17.46
C TYR A 262 -2.22 11.90 -17.24
N PRO A 263 -1.57 12.70 -18.11
CA PRO A 263 -0.14 13.00 -17.99
C PRO A 263 0.22 13.68 -16.66
N GLU A 264 -0.72 14.38 -16.03
CA GLU A 264 -0.57 15.00 -14.72
C GLU A 264 -0.23 13.99 -13.60
N ALA A 265 -0.64 12.73 -13.76
CA ALA A 265 -0.41 11.68 -12.77
C ALA A 265 1.08 11.44 -12.51
N VAL A 266 1.91 11.60 -13.53
CA VAL A 266 3.36 11.37 -13.45
C VAL A 266 4.02 12.39 -12.52
N GLU A 267 3.82 13.67 -12.81
CA GLU A 267 4.44 14.75 -12.04
C GLU A 267 3.82 14.87 -10.64
N TRP A 268 2.52 14.56 -10.50
CA TRP A 268 1.89 14.49 -9.19
C TRP A 268 2.50 13.39 -8.31
N ALA A 269 2.67 12.17 -8.82
CA ALA A 269 3.25 11.07 -8.06
C ALA A 269 4.71 11.39 -7.65
N LYS A 270 5.52 11.92 -8.58
CA LYS A 270 6.90 12.33 -8.29
C LYS A 270 6.95 13.40 -7.20
N ARG A 271 6.08 14.42 -7.26
CA ARG A 271 6.02 15.48 -6.25
C ARG A 271 5.60 14.91 -4.89
N LEU A 272 4.55 14.08 -4.86
CA LEU A 272 4.08 13.43 -3.64
C LEU A 272 5.21 12.64 -2.96
N ILE A 273 5.98 11.88 -3.75
CA ILE A 273 7.16 11.12 -3.31
C ILE A 273 8.27 12.05 -2.82
N ALA A 274 8.63 13.09 -3.59
CA ALA A 274 9.72 13.99 -3.24
C ALA A 274 9.46 14.81 -1.96
N GLU A 275 8.19 15.18 -1.71
CA GLU A 275 7.82 16.02 -0.56
C GLU A 275 7.57 15.22 0.72
N ASN A 276 7.24 13.92 0.63
CA ASN A 276 6.80 13.13 1.80
C ASN A 276 7.63 11.85 2.04
N GLY A 277 8.46 11.44 1.07
CA GLY A 277 9.23 10.19 1.06
C GLY A 277 10.60 10.27 1.70
#